data_AF-A0A1V2JGZ6-F1
#
_entry.id   AF-A0A1V2JGZ6-F1
#
_cell.length_a   1.000
_cell.length_b   1.000
_cell.length_c   1.000
_cell.angle_alpha   90.00
_cell.angle_beta   90.00
_cell.angle_gamma   90.00
#
_symmetry.space_group_name_H-M   'P 1'
#
loop_
_entity.id
_entity.type
_entity.pdbx_description
1 polymer ?
#
loop_
_entity_poly.entity_id
_entity_poly.type
_entity_poly.pdbx_seq_one_letter_code
_entity_poly.pdbx_strand_id
1 'polypeptide(L)'
;MSTTVTPAGSGANTPKASPSVFDDKLNIAKSSKVIADYMRQTGKSAITKQELTQLANNASGKVPAEVSDAAKYMERHPDVFTAIETHDVPGADNLSGVWNFDWAANGGLNGTSTDAIAKMQDTFDFAIAKSAQITEISTGKKAELDSTKQRPQN
;
A
#
# COMPACT_ATOMS: atom_id res chain seq x y z
N MET A 1 8.35 3.63 -54.58
CA MET A 1 7.76 4.41 -53.46
C MET A 1 7.95 3.57 -52.20
N SER A 2 9.01 3.82 -51.42
CA SER A 2 9.28 3.16 -50.14
C SER A 2 9.44 4.26 -49.10
N THR A 3 8.51 4.32 -48.14
CA THR A 3 8.59 5.27 -47.03
C THR A 3 9.28 4.59 -45.85
N THR A 4 10.55 4.92 -45.66
CA THR A 4 11.27 4.69 -44.41
C THR A 4 10.68 5.62 -43.35
N VAL A 5 10.11 5.07 -42.28
CA VAL A 5 9.77 5.84 -41.08
C VAL A 5 10.98 5.86 -40.15
N THR A 6 11.61 7.02 -40.01
CA THR A 6 12.64 7.30 -39.03
C THR A 6 11.99 7.44 -37.65
N PRO A 7 12.44 6.72 -36.60
CA PRO A 7 11.99 7.00 -35.25
C PRO A 7 12.57 8.35 -34.81
N ALA A 8 11.70 9.27 -34.41
CA ALA A 8 12.11 10.56 -33.85
C ALA A 8 12.87 10.34 -32.54
N GLY A 9 14.03 10.98 -32.46
CA GLY A 9 15.03 10.78 -31.43
C GLY A 9 14.56 11.11 -30.00
N SER A 10 15.25 10.43 -29.09
CA SER A 10 15.28 10.63 -27.65
C SER A 10 15.37 12.11 -27.25
N GLY A 11 14.31 12.61 -26.64
CA GLY A 11 14.33 13.76 -25.74
C GLY A 11 14.00 13.26 -24.33
N ALA A 12 15.03 13.08 -23.51
CA ALA A 12 14.88 12.73 -22.11
C ALA A 12 14.21 13.89 -21.35
N ASN A 13 12.90 13.81 -21.20
CA ASN A 13 12.13 14.48 -20.16
C ASN A 13 11.12 13.46 -19.67
N THR A 14 11.59 12.48 -18.89
CA THR A 14 10.69 11.79 -17.97
C THR A 14 10.16 12.86 -17.02
N PRO A 15 8.86 13.18 -17.02
CA PRO A 15 8.32 14.07 -16.01
C PRO A 15 8.65 13.44 -14.67
N LYS A 16 9.41 14.14 -13.82
CA LYS A 16 9.53 13.77 -12.40
C LYS A 16 8.10 13.73 -11.89
N ALA A 17 7.59 12.52 -11.65
CA ALA A 17 6.22 12.33 -11.18
C ALA A 17 6.03 13.23 -9.96
N SER A 18 5.08 14.16 -10.05
CA SER A 18 4.64 14.89 -8.88
C SER A 18 4.23 13.86 -7.83
N PRO A 19 4.58 14.06 -6.54
CA PRO A 19 4.16 13.13 -5.51
C PRO A 19 2.63 13.07 -5.56
N SER A 20 2.13 11.89 -5.89
CA SER A 20 0.71 11.58 -5.86
C SER A 20 0.26 11.56 -4.41
N VAL A 21 -1.04 11.78 -4.15
CA VAL A 21 -1.63 11.53 -2.81
C VAL A 21 -1.43 10.09 -2.31
N PHE A 22 -0.98 9.18 -3.20
CA PHE A 22 -0.56 7.82 -2.85
C PHE A 22 0.87 7.78 -2.31
N ASP A 23 1.75 8.68 -2.76
CA ASP A 23 3.12 8.76 -2.25
C ASP A 23 3.17 9.22 -0.79
N ASP A 24 2.13 9.92 -0.32
CA ASP A 24 1.96 10.27 1.10
C ASP A 24 1.48 9.09 1.94
N LYS A 25 0.79 8.11 1.33
CA LYS A 25 0.32 6.90 2.02
C LYS A 25 1.46 5.93 2.31
N LEU A 26 1.18 4.98 3.20
CA LEU A 26 2.04 3.82 3.41
C LEU A 26 2.26 3.11 2.07
N ASN A 27 3.52 2.78 1.80
CA ASN A 27 3.96 1.98 0.67
C ASN A 27 4.97 0.94 1.17
N ILE A 28 5.51 0.11 0.27
CA ILE A 28 6.48 -0.94 0.63
C ILE A 28 7.64 -0.38 1.44
N ALA A 29 8.32 0.67 0.96
CA ALA A 29 9.50 1.21 1.60
C ALA A 29 9.21 1.82 2.97
N LYS A 30 8.17 2.66 3.08
CA LYS A 30 7.75 3.29 4.33
C LYS A 30 7.31 2.25 5.36
N SER A 31 6.49 1.29 4.96
CA SER A 31 6.00 0.23 5.86
C SER A 31 7.15 -0.65 6.34
N SER A 32 8.06 -1.02 5.44
CA SER A 32 9.25 -1.80 5.80
C SER A 32 10.15 -1.06 6.79
N LYS A 33 10.33 0.25 6.59
CA LYS A 33 11.11 1.09 7.51
C LYS A 33 10.51 1.08 8.91
N VAL A 34 9.20 1.29 9.03
CA VAL A 34 8.51 1.31 10.33
C VAL A 34 8.65 -0.04 11.05
N ILE A 35 8.47 -1.15 10.33
CA ILE A 35 8.64 -2.50 10.90
C ILE A 35 10.10 -2.74 11.32
N ALA A 36 11.08 -2.40 10.48
CA ALA A 36 12.49 -2.54 10.82
C ALA A 36 12.90 -1.72 12.05
N ASP A 37 12.44 -0.47 12.13
CA ASP A 37 12.71 0.40 13.27
C ASP A 37 12.06 -0.14 14.56
N TYR A 38 10.84 -0.68 14.48
CA TYR A 38 10.19 -1.35 15.61
C TYR A 38 10.92 -2.63 16.06
N MET A 39 11.38 -3.45 15.11
CA MET A 39 12.17 -4.64 15.41
C MET A 39 13.45 -4.30 16.16
N ARG A 40 14.16 -3.25 15.74
CA ARG A 40 15.35 -2.74 16.45
C ARG A 40 15.03 -2.24 17.85
N GLN A 41 13.97 -1.43 17.98
CA GLN A 41 13.55 -0.89 19.27
C GLN A 41 13.18 -1.99 20.28
N THR A 42 12.64 -3.11 19.79
CA THR A 42 12.24 -4.26 20.61
C THR A 42 13.31 -5.35 20.73
N GLY A 43 14.48 -5.17 20.10
CA GLY A 43 15.58 -6.13 20.12
C GLY A 43 15.30 -7.42 19.33
N LYS A 44 14.34 -7.41 18.41
CA LYS A 44 14.01 -8.54 17.54
C LYS A 44 14.85 -8.50 16.25
N SER A 45 15.56 -9.58 15.95
CA SER A 45 16.33 -9.72 14.71
C SER A 45 15.51 -10.19 13.52
N ALA A 46 14.38 -10.86 13.77
CA ALA A 46 13.47 -11.39 12.76
C ALA A 46 12.02 -11.33 13.25
N ILE A 47 11.09 -11.31 12.31
CA ILE A 47 9.66 -11.29 12.56
C ILE A 47 8.97 -12.29 11.63
N THR A 48 8.04 -13.06 12.20
CA THR A 48 7.20 -13.98 11.43
C THR A 48 5.98 -13.27 10.86
N LYS A 49 5.39 -13.85 9.81
CA LYS A 49 4.10 -13.39 9.29
C LYS A 49 2.99 -13.37 10.36
N GLN A 50 2.99 -14.35 11.27
CA GLN A 50 2.03 -14.41 12.38
C GLN A 50 2.23 -13.26 13.38
N GLU A 51 3.48 -12.94 13.74
CA GLU A 51 3.77 -11.79 14.60
C GLU A 51 3.39 -10.47 13.91
N LEU A 52 3.61 -10.37 12.61
CA LEU A 52 3.17 -9.21 11.83
C LEU A 52 1.63 -9.06 11.87
N THR A 53 0.87 -10.15 11.76
CA THR A 53 -0.58 -10.15 12.00
C THR A 53 -0.94 -9.72 13.42
N GLN A 54 -0.17 -10.10 14.44
CA GLN A 54 -0.41 -9.63 15.80
C GLN A 54 -0.16 -8.12 15.95
N LEU A 55 0.87 -7.59 15.29
CA LEU A 55 1.14 -6.15 15.26
C LEU A 55 0.01 -5.37 14.56
N ALA A 56 -0.50 -5.91 13.44
CA ALA A 56 -1.61 -5.33 12.69
C ALA A 56 -2.90 -5.26 13.51
N ASN A 57 -3.21 -6.34 14.24
CA ASN A 57 -4.39 -6.44 15.09
C ASN A 57 -4.29 -5.59 16.36
N ASN A 58 -3.08 -5.30 16.85
CA ASN A 58 -2.83 -4.55 18.08
C ASN A 58 -3.71 -4.99 19.27
N ALA A 59 -3.93 -6.29 19.44
CA ALA A 59 -4.85 -6.80 20.46
C ALA A 59 -4.45 -6.42 21.89
N SER A 60 -3.16 -6.12 22.11
CA SER A 60 -2.62 -5.67 23.40
C SER A 60 -2.81 -4.17 23.67
N GLY A 61 -3.13 -3.36 22.64
CA GLY A 61 -3.19 -1.90 22.71
C GLY A 61 -1.83 -1.21 22.93
N LYS A 62 -0.73 -1.97 22.92
CA LYS A 62 0.63 -1.47 23.21
C LYS A 62 1.48 -1.27 21.97
N VAL A 63 0.99 -1.69 20.80
CA VAL A 63 1.70 -1.49 19.54
C VAL A 63 1.47 -0.04 19.08
N PRO A 64 2.53 0.73 18.75
CA PRO A 64 2.37 2.07 18.20
C PRO A 64 1.50 2.06 16.94
N ALA A 65 0.65 3.07 16.77
CA ALA A 65 -0.31 3.13 15.66
C ALA A 65 0.37 2.97 14.29
N GLU A 66 1.50 3.64 14.08
CA GLU A 66 2.28 3.56 12.84
C GLU A 66 2.76 2.13 12.54
N VAL A 67 3.17 1.38 13.58
CA VAL A 67 3.62 -0.01 13.45
C VAL A 67 2.46 -0.91 13.09
N SER A 68 1.31 -0.73 13.73
CA SER A 68 0.10 -1.47 13.37
C SER A 68 -0.36 -1.18 11.95
N ASP A 69 -0.29 0.07 11.50
CA ASP A 69 -0.70 0.43 10.14
C ASP A 69 0.28 -0.08 9.07
N ALA A 70 1.59 -0.05 9.36
CA ALA A 70 2.61 -0.69 8.52
C ALA A 70 2.44 -2.21 8.45
N ALA A 71 2.10 -2.86 9.56
CA ALA A 71 1.81 -4.28 9.60
C ALA A 71 0.54 -4.61 8.78
N LYS A 72 -0.55 -3.84 8.94
CA LYS A 72 -1.75 -3.98 8.11
C LYS A 72 -1.45 -3.79 6.62
N TYR A 73 -0.54 -2.89 6.27
CA TYR A 73 -0.09 -2.73 4.88
C TYR A 73 0.50 -4.04 4.35
N MET A 74 1.44 -4.64 5.09
CA MET A 74 2.03 -5.92 4.72
C MET A 74 1.01 -7.08 4.67
N GLU A 75 -0.05 -7.05 5.49
CA GLU A 75 -1.15 -8.03 5.40
C GLU A 75 -2.00 -7.88 4.14
N ARG A 76 -2.28 -6.64 3.71
CA ARG A 76 -3.01 -6.37 2.46
C ARG A 76 -2.21 -6.74 1.22
N HIS A 77 -0.89 -6.72 1.32
CA HIS A 77 0.02 -7.07 0.24
C HIS A 77 0.88 -8.29 0.61
N PRO A 78 0.30 -9.51 0.67
CA PRO A 78 1.02 -10.71 1.10
C PRO A 78 2.25 -11.01 0.22
N ASP A 79 2.19 -10.66 -1.07
CA ASP A 79 3.32 -10.82 -2.01
C ASP A 79 4.50 -9.91 -1.67
N VAL A 80 4.25 -8.76 -1.03
CA VAL A 80 5.31 -7.86 -0.56
C VAL A 80 6.09 -8.53 0.56
N PHE A 81 5.41 -9.09 1.57
CA PHE A 81 6.10 -9.80 2.64
C PHE A 81 6.94 -10.96 2.08
N THR A 82 6.36 -11.79 1.20
CA THR A 82 7.07 -12.90 0.55
C THR A 82 8.30 -12.41 -0.21
N ALA A 83 8.19 -11.31 -0.97
CA ALA A 83 9.32 -10.78 -1.74
C ALA A 83 10.44 -10.21 -0.85
N ILE A 84 10.07 -9.63 0.30
CA ILE A 84 11.04 -9.17 1.32
C ILE A 84 11.72 -10.38 1.96
N GLU A 85 10.94 -11.36 2.37
CA GLU A 85 11.39 -12.60 2.99
C GLU A 85 12.39 -13.35 2.11
N THR A 86 12.07 -13.58 0.84
CA THR A 86 12.92 -14.36 -0.07
C THR A 86 14.03 -13.55 -0.72
N HIS A 87 14.38 -12.37 -0.18
CA HIS A 87 15.37 -11.49 -0.76
C HIS A 87 16.78 -12.12 -0.75
N ASP A 88 17.18 -12.68 0.38
CA ASP A 88 18.51 -13.23 0.65
C ASP A 88 18.56 -14.74 0.39
N VAL A 89 17.58 -15.49 0.91
CA VAL A 89 17.49 -16.94 0.76
C VAL A 89 16.22 -17.29 -0.01
N PRO A 90 16.35 -18.01 -1.14
CA PRO A 90 15.18 -18.52 -1.85
C PRO A 90 14.42 -19.53 -0.98
N GLY A 91 13.14 -19.26 -0.72
CA GLY A 91 12.23 -20.15 0.03
C GLY A 91 11.48 -19.39 1.11
N ALA A 92 10.14 -19.45 1.07
CA ALA A 92 9.31 -18.79 2.07
C ALA A 92 9.05 -19.73 3.26
N ASP A 93 9.60 -19.41 4.42
CA ASP A 93 9.38 -20.04 5.73
C ASP A 93 8.48 -19.19 6.67
N ASN A 94 7.92 -18.10 6.16
CA ASN A 94 7.19 -17.03 6.82
C ASN A 94 7.99 -16.26 7.89
N LEU A 95 9.32 -16.23 7.79
CA LEU A 95 10.21 -15.52 8.72
C LEU A 95 11.13 -14.58 7.95
N SER A 96 11.08 -13.28 8.27
CA SER A 96 11.94 -12.29 7.62
C SER A 96 12.79 -11.54 8.63
N GLY A 97 14.08 -11.42 8.33
CA GLY A 97 15.05 -10.70 9.15
C GLY A 97 14.93 -9.18 9.00
N VAL A 98 15.36 -8.43 10.02
CA VAL A 98 15.34 -6.95 10.01
C VAL A 98 16.06 -6.34 8.80
N TRP A 99 17.16 -6.96 8.38
CA TRP A 99 17.95 -6.55 7.22
C TRP A 99 17.22 -6.66 5.88
N ASN A 100 16.32 -7.63 5.72
CA ASN A 100 15.47 -7.75 4.53
C ASN A 100 14.46 -6.59 4.48
N PHE A 101 13.90 -6.22 5.65
CA PHE A 101 13.06 -5.02 5.75
C PHE A 101 13.86 -3.73 5.51
N ASP A 102 15.13 -3.66 5.90
CA ASP A 102 16.00 -2.53 5.56
C ASP A 102 16.25 -2.41 4.07
N TRP A 103 16.53 -3.53 3.41
CA TRP A 103 16.66 -3.56 1.95
C TRP A 103 15.40 -3.02 1.27
N ALA A 104 14.22 -3.48 1.70
CA ALA A 104 12.94 -3.00 1.19
C ALA A 104 12.69 -1.52 1.53
N ALA A 105 13.07 -1.07 2.73
CA ALA A 105 12.98 0.32 3.17
C ALA A 105 13.84 1.27 2.33
N ASN A 106 14.99 0.79 1.83
CA ASN A 106 15.87 1.52 0.93
C ASN A 106 15.44 1.40 -0.55
N GLY A 107 14.24 0.88 -0.81
CA GLY A 107 13.67 0.80 -2.15
C GLY A 107 14.07 -0.47 -2.92
N GLY A 108 14.47 -1.53 -2.23
CA GLY A 108 14.87 -2.80 -2.84
C GLY A 108 13.83 -3.42 -3.80
N LEU A 109 12.55 -3.15 -3.57
CA LEU A 109 11.45 -3.59 -4.44
C LEU A 109 10.99 -2.56 -5.47
N ASN A 110 11.55 -1.34 -5.48
CA ASN A 110 11.07 -0.28 -6.37
C ASN A 110 11.21 -0.68 -7.84
N GLY A 111 10.12 -0.52 -8.60
CA GLY A 111 10.09 -0.85 -10.03
C GLY A 111 10.01 -2.34 -10.34
N THR A 112 9.92 -3.21 -9.33
CA THR A 112 9.61 -4.63 -9.53
C THR A 112 8.13 -4.83 -9.87
N SER A 113 7.79 -6.01 -10.37
CA SER A 113 6.38 -6.41 -10.55
C SER A 113 5.62 -6.38 -9.22
N THR A 114 6.25 -6.75 -8.10
CA THR A 114 5.65 -6.69 -6.76
C THR A 114 5.27 -5.27 -6.37
N ASP A 115 6.14 -4.29 -6.61
CA ASP A 115 5.86 -2.87 -6.36
C ASP A 115 4.74 -2.33 -7.27
N ALA A 116 4.76 -2.69 -8.56
CA ALA A 116 3.69 -2.32 -9.47
C ALA A 116 2.32 -2.90 -9.05
N ILE A 117 2.28 -4.18 -8.66
CA ILE A 117 1.06 -4.85 -8.22
C ILE A 117 0.55 -4.22 -6.91
N ALA A 118 1.42 -3.96 -5.94
CA ALA A 118 1.03 -3.31 -4.69
C ALA A 118 0.42 -1.92 -4.94
N LYS A 119 1.06 -1.09 -5.79
CA LYS A 119 0.53 0.21 -6.18
C LYS A 119 -0.80 0.13 -6.91
N MET A 120 -0.98 -0.87 -7.78
CA MET A 120 -2.26 -1.10 -8.45
C MET A 120 -3.35 -1.47 -7.44
N GLN A 121 -3.07 -2.38 -6.50
CA GLN A 121 -3.99 -2.76 -5.43
C GLN A 121 -4.38 -1.54 -4.57
N ASP A 122 -3.40 -0.73 -4.13
CA ASP A 122 -3.64 0.50 -3.38
C ASP A 122 -4.53 1.50 -4.14
N THR A 123 -4.34 1.59 -5.46
CA THR A 123 -5.15 2.46 -6.33
C THR A 123 -6.59 1.94 -6.45
N PHE A 124 -6.77 0.63 -6.63
CA PHE A 124 -8.08 0.00 -6.69
C PHE A 124 -8.84 0.16 -5.38
N ASP A 125 -8.20 -0.11 -4.23
CA ASP A 125 -8.82 0.04 -2.91
C ASP A 125 -9.26 1.49 -2.66
N PHE A 126 -8.43 2.45 -3.07
CA PHE A 126 -8.80 3.85 -2.99
C PHE A 126 -9.99 4.21 -3.88
N ALA A 127 -10.04 3.68 -5.11
CA ALA A 127 -11.16 3.90 -6.03
C ALA A 127 -12.46 3.30 -5.48
N ILE A 128 -12.40 2.11 -4.85
CA ILE A 128 -13.54 1.47 -4.20
C ILE A 128 -14.02 2.33 -3.02
N ALA A 129 -13.12 2.78 -2.15
CA ALA A 129 -13.48 3.63 -1.01
C ALA A 129 -14.16 4.93 -1.45
N LYS A 130 -13.64 5.57 -2.51
CA LYS A 130 -14.24 6.77 -3.09
C LYS A 130 -15.60 6.49 -3.73
N SER A 131 -15.76 5.36 -4.41
CA SER A 131 -17.03 4.94 -5.01
C SER A 131 -18.11 4.67 -3.96
N ALA A 132 -17.73 4.06 -2.83
CA ALA A 132 -18.62 3.86 -1.68
C ALA A 132 -19.08 5.21 -1.10
N GLN A 133 -18.15 6.15 -0.88
CA GLN A 133 -18.46 7.49 -0.40
C GLN A 133 -19.43 8.24 -1.34
N ILE A 134 -19.23 8.14 -2.66
CA ILE A 134 -20.12 8.75 -3.65
C ILE A 134 -21.53 8.14 -3.57
N THR A 135 -21.62 6.82 -3.42
CA THR A 135 -22.90 6.11 -3.29
C THR A 135 -23.66 6.58 -2.04
N GLU A 136 -22.97 6.70 -0.91
CA GLU A 136 -23.55 7.20 0.34
C GLU A 136 -24.09 8.62 0.20
N ILE A 137 -23.27 9.53 -0.35
CA ILE A 137 -23.67 10.93 -0.59
C ILE A 137 -24.86 11.02 -1.53
N SER A 138 -24.86 10.25 -2.62
CA SER A 138 -25.94 10.24 -3.61
C SER A 138 -27.25 9.73 -3.00
N THR A 139 -27.17 8.68 -2.18
CA THR A 139 -28.34 8.10 -1.50
C THR A 139 -28.90 9.06 -0.46
N GLY A 140 -28.04 9.67 0.36
CA GLY A 140 -28.45 10.68 1.34
C GLY A 140 -29.12 11.88 0.68
N LYS A 141 -28.50 12.46 -0.35
CA LYS A 141 -29.06 13.59 -1.12
C LYS A 141 -30.40 13.22 -1.78
N LYS A 142 -30.54 12.00 -2.30
CA LYS A 142 -31.82 11.53 -2.87
C LYS A 142 -32.91 11.45 -1.80
N ALA A 143 -32.59 10.93 -0.61
CA ALA A 143 -33.55 10.84 0.50
C ALA A 143 -33.97 12.23 1.02
N GLU A 144 -33.04 13.17 1.13
CA GLU A 144 -33.32 14.57 1.47
C GLU A 144 -34.24 15.21 0.41
N LEU A 145 -33.92 15.04 -0.87
CA LEU A 145 -34.71 15.58 -1.97
C LEU A 145 -36.13 15.00 -1.99
N ASP A 146 -36.30 13.70 -1.74
CA ASP A 146 -37.61 13.05 -1.72
C ASP A 146 -38.46 13.52 -0.53
N SER A 147 -37.83 13.68 0.65
CA SER A 147 -38.50 14.20 1.85
C SER A 147 -39.02 15.62 1.66
N THR A 148 -38.28 16.48 0.94
CA THR A 148 -38.73 17.85 0.61
C THR A 148 -39.82 17.91 -0.47
N LYS A 149 -40.04 16.81 -1.20
CA LYS A 149 -41.04 16.69 -2.27
C LYS A 149 -42.34 15.99 -1.84
N GLN A 150 -42.43 15.49 -0.61
CA GLN A 150 -43.69 14.96 -0.11
C GLN A 150 -44.75 16.07 -0.03
N ARG A 151 -45.79 15.92 -0.86
CA ARG A 151 -46.97 16.82 -0.89
C ARG A 151 -47.75 16.67 0.42
N PRO A 152 -48.22 17.75 1.07
CA PRO A 152 -49.07 17.65 2.25
C PRO A 152 -50.31 16.81 1.93
N GLN A 153 -50.59 15.79 2.75
CA GLN A 153 -51.82 15.01 2.66
C GLN A 153 -52.96 15.86 3.25
N ASN A 154 -53.76 16.46 2.38
CA ASN A 154 -55.05 17.09 2.70
C ASN A 154 -56.14 16.47 1.81
#